data_AF-A0A9E1N5H1-F1
#
_entry.id   AF-A0A9E1N5H1-F1
#
_cell.length_a   1.000
_cell.length_b   1.000
_cell.length_c   1.000
_cell.angle_alpha   90.00
_cell.angle_beta   90.00
_cell.angle_gamma   90.00
#
_symmetry.space_group_name_H-M   'P 1'
#
loop_
_entity.id
_entity.type
_entity.pdbx_description
1 polymer ?
#
loop_
_entity_poly.entity_id
_entity_poly.type
_entity_poly.pdbx_seq_one_letter_code
_entity_poly.pdbx_strand_id
1 'polypeptide(L)'
;MGMGSIPCHADVISLENLRKLCPETMQDIEKLLEWEAFGGWESAARHLDECGPDYEEVTPLFLKPLYRELREAFNKVTGLTLFLNYYDPEAGDRYDELPDGSDGLYFSVDGVWQRTESGEKFKDYIDTGTWTVFG
;
A
#
# COMPACT_ATOMS: atom_id res chain seq x y z
N MET A 1 9.10 10.23 28.79
CA MET A 1 9.06 8.81 28.37
C MET A 1 10.18 8.64 27.36
N GLY A 2 10.97 7.56 27.45
CA GLY A 2 12.19 7.43 26.65
C GLY A 2 11.83 7.32 25.18
N MET A 3 12.30 8.28 24.37
CA MET A 3 12.13 8.21 22.93
C MET A 3 12.94 7.04 22.41
N GLY A 4 12.25 6.01 21.93
CA GLY A 4 12.82 4.72 21.56
C GLY A 4 12.58 4.45 20.10
N SER A 5 13.64 4.08 19.38
CA SER A 5 13.53 3.61 18.01
C SER A 5 12.93 2.20 17.99
N ILE A 6 11.83 2.01 17.26
CA ILE A 6 11.17 0.70 17.09
C ILE A 6 11.46 0.20 15.67
N PRO A 7 12.11 -0.96 15.50
CA PRO A 7 12.24 -1.58 14.19
C PRO A 7 10.90 -2.17 13.74
N CYS A 8 10.51 -1.82 12.52
CA CYS A 8 9.30 -2.28 11.85
C CYS A 8 9.66 -3.05 10.59
N HIS A 9 8.77 -3.93 10.16
CA HIS A 9 8.88 -4.63 8.87
C HIS A 9 7.48 -4.86 8.28
N ALA A 10 7.42 -4.94 6.96
CA ALA A 10 6.23 -5.35 6.23
C ALA A 10 6.63 -6.10 4.97
N ASP A 11 5.78 -7.03 4.56
CA ASP A 11 5.84 -7.58 3.21
C ASP A 11 5.26 -6.54 2.26
N VAL A 12 5.96 -6.23 1.17
CA VAL A 12 5.63 -5.15 0.24
C VAL A 12 5.48 -5.70 -1.17
N ILE A 13 4.50 -5.20 -1.92
CA ILE A 13 4.33 -5.51 -3.33
C ILE A 13 4.47 -4.25 -4.19
N SER A 14 5.24 -4.34 -5.27
CA SER A 14 5.43 -3.22 -6.19
C SER A 14 4.19 -2.93 -7.03
N LEU A 15 4.04 -1.68 -7.47
CA LEU A 15 3.01 -1.29 -8.44
C LEU A 15 3.04 -2.12 -9.72
N GLU A 16 4.24 -2.48 -10.20
CA GLU A 16 4.39 -3.33 -11.38
C GLU A 16 3.76 -4.72 -11.16
N ASN A 17 4.00 -5.33 -10.00
CA ASN A 17 3.44 -6.63 -9.68
C ASN A 17 1.93 -6.54 -9.44
N LEU A 18 1.41 -5.46 -8.86
CA LEU A 18 -0.03 -5.21 -8.77
C LEU A 18 -0.68 -5.09 -10.15
N ARG A 19 -0.06 -4.38 -11.09
CA ARG A 19 -0.55 -4.30 -12.49
C ARG A 19 -0.56 -5.66 -13.19
N LYS A 20 0.38 -6.56 -12.86
CA LYS A 20 0.40 -7.93 -13.39
C LYS A 20 -0.71 -8.80 -12.79
N LEU A 21 -0.96 -8.67 -11.49
CA LEU A 21 -1.93 -9.52 -10.77
C LEU A 21 -3.38 -9.04 -10.94
N CYS A 22 -3.61 -7.73 -10.99
CA CYS A 22 -4.93 -7.11 -11.05
C CYS A 22 -5.03 -6.05 -12.17
N PRO A 23 -4.77 -6.41 -13.45
CA PRO A 23 -4.61 -5.44 -14.53
C PRO A 23 -5.83 -4.56 -14.78
N GLU A 24 -7.04 -5.15 -14.83
CA GLU A 24 -8.27 -4.41 -15.09
C GLU A 24 -8.58 -3.41 -13.98
N THR A 25 -8.52 -3.86 -12.72
CA THR A 25 -8.74 -3.00 -11.55
C THR A 25 -7.70 -1.88 -11.48
N MET A 26 -6.41 -2.18 -11.69
CA MET A 26 -5.37 -1.16 -11.70
C MET A 26 -5.61 -0.11 -12.79
N GLN A 27 -6.01 -0.54 -14.00
CA GLN A 27 -6.27 0.37 -15.10
C GLN A 27 -7.47 1.30 -14.82
N ASP A 28 -8.55 0.78 -14.24
CA ASP A 28 -9.74 1.58 -13.95
C ASP A 28 -9.47 2.59 -12.82
N ILE A 29 -8.67 2.19 -11.83
CA ILE A 29 -8.22 3.08 -10.76
C ILE A 29 -7.33 4.19 -11.30
N GLU A 30 -6.35 3.87 -12.13
CA GLU A 30 -5.43 4.86 -12.70
C GLU A 30 -6.21 5.90 -13.53
N LYS A 31 -7.18 5.47 -14.34
CA LYS A 31 -8.07 6.39 -15.07
C LYS A 31 -8.89 7.28 -14.13
N LEU A 32 -9.38 6.74 -13.01
CA LEU A 32 -10.16 7.52 -12.05
C LEU A 32 -9.29 8.59 -11.38
N LEU A 33 -8.08 8.24 -10.97
CA LEU A 33 -7.11 9.17 -10.39
C LEU A 33 -6.73 10.29 -11.37
N GLU A 34 -6.60 9.97 -12.66
CA GLU A 34 -6.39 10.94 -13.73
C GLU A 34 -7.60 11.84 -13.96
N TRP A 35 -8.80 11.26 -14.06
CA TRP A 35 -10.06 11.97 -14.30
C TRP A 35 -10.35 13.00 -13.21
N GLU A 36 -10.17 12.61 -11.94
CA GLU A 36 -10.39 13.46 -10.78
C GLU A 36 -9.23 14.45 -10.54
N ALA A 37 -8.21 14.45 -11.40
CA ALA A 37 -6.99 15.25 -11.28
C ALA A 37 -6.33 15.15 -9.89
N PHE A 38 -6.38 13.96 -9.28
CA PHE A 38 -5.99 13.75 -7.88
C PHE A 38 -4.47 13.66 -7.67
N GLY A 39 -3.67 13.67 -8.74
CA GLY A 39 -2.21 13.58 -8.66
C GLY A 39 -1.67 12.15 -8.54
N GLY A 40 -2.48 11.13 -8.81
CA GLY A 40 -2.04 9.74 -8.89
C GLY A 40 -2.00 9.01 -7.54
N TRP A 41 -1.25 7.90 -7.51
CA TRP A 41 -1.21 6.97 -6.38
C TRP A 41 -0.57 7.55 -5.12
N GLU A 42 0.47 8.37 -5.27
CA GLU A 42 1.15 9.05 -4.15
C GLU A 42 0.17 9.93 -3.38
N SER A 43 -0.51 10.84 -4.08
CA SER A 43 -1.54 11.69 -3.49
C SER A 43 -2.67 10.89 -2.86
N ALA A 44 -3.10 9.79 -3.50
CA ALA A 44 -4.12 8.90 -2.95
C ALA A 44 -3.68 8.27 -1.62
N ALA A 45 -2.45 7.77 -1.54
CA ALA A 45 -1.90 7.19 -0.33
C ALA A 45 -1.71 8.24 0.77
N ARG A 46 -1.12 9.39 0.45
CA ARG A 46 -0.96 10.51 1.40
C ARG A 46 -2.29 10.96 1.97
N HIS A 47 -3.30 11.15 1.12
CA HIS A 47 -4.63 11.57 1.57
C HIS A 47 -5.25 10.54 2.50
N LEU A 48 -5.14 9.24 2.19
CA LEU A 48 -5.68 8.18 3.03
C LEU A 48 -4.96 8.09 4.39
N ASP A 49 -3.64 8.32 4.41
CA ASP A 49 -2.85 8.39 5.64
C ASP A 49 -3.20 9.60 6.50
N GLU A 50 -3.27 10.80 5.91
CA GLU A 50 -3.66 12.04 6.59
C GLU A 50 -5.07 11.97 7.20
N CYS A 51 -5.98 11.22 6.57
CA CYS A 51 -7.34 11.03 7.08
C CYS A 51 -7.39 10.14 8.33
N GLY A 52 -6.38 9.29 8.56
CA GLY A 52 -6.30 8.40 9.71
C GLY A 52 -7.58 7.58 9.96
N PRO A 53 -8.02 7.40 11.23
CA PRO A 53 -9.22 6.63 11.55
C PRO A 53 -10.51 7.26 11.02
N ASP A 54 -10.48 8.55 10.67
CA ASP A 54 -11.63 9.31 10.18
C ASP A 54 -11.78 9.22 8.66
N TYR A 55 -11.05 8.31 7.99
CA TYR A 55 -11.09 8.12 6.53
C TYR A 55 -12.51 7.95 5.98
N GLU A 56 -13.46 7.41 6.75
CA GLU A 56 -14.84 7.29 6.31
C GLU A 56 -15.60 8.62 6.25
N GLU A 57 -15.14 9.69 6.89
CA GLU A 57 -15.80 10.98 6.88
C GLU A 57 -15.12 11.98 5.92
N VAL A 58 -13.80 11.92 5.82
CA VAL A 58 -12.99 12.93 5.11
C VAL A 58 -12.38 12.47 3.78
N THR A 59 -12.44 11.17 3.47
CA THR A 59 -11.95 10.67 2.17
C THR A 59 -12.94 11.00 1.05
N PRO A 60 -12.47 11.59 -0.08
CA PRO A 60 -13.25 11.77 -1.30
C PRO A 60 -14.06 10.52 -1.66
N LEU A 61 -15.32 10.73 -2.06
CA LEU A 61 -16.26 9.63 -2.32
C LEU A 61 -15.74 8.61 -3.36
N PHE A 62 -14.86 9.03 -4.27
CA PHE A 62 -14.28 8.18 -5.30
C PHE A 62 -13.07 7.33 -4.81
N LEU A 63 -12.36 7.76 -3.76
CA LEU A 63 -11.20 7.03 -3.24
C LEU A 63 -11.59 5.82 -2.38
N LYS A 64 -12.74 5.87 -1.71
CA LYS A 64 -13.27 4.74 -0.91
C LYS A 64 -13.52 3.48 -1.74
N PRO A 65 -14.29 3.54 -2.85
CA PRO A 65 -14.50 2.36 -3.69
C PRO A 65 -13.19 1.89 -4.32
N LEU A 66 -12.30 2.81 -4.73
CA LEU A 66 -10.98 2.49 -5.27
C LEU A 66 -10.16 1.63 -4.30
N TYR A 67 -10.06 2.04 -3.03
CA TYR A 67 -9.33 1.27 -2.02
C TYR A 67 -9.95 -0.09 -1.76
N ARG A 68 -11.29 -0.16 -1.69
CA ARG A 68 -12.01 -1.42 -1.47
C ARG A 68 -11.87 -2.37 -2.65
N GLU A 69 -12.08 -1.89 -3.87
CA GLU A 69 -12.06 -2.68 -5.10
C GLU A 69 -10.68 -3.27 -5.36
N LEU A 70 -9.60 -2.51 -5.13
CA LEU A 70 -8.25 -3.04 -5.26
C LEU A 70 -7.99 -4.16 -4.25
N ARG A 71 -8.38 -3.97 -2.98
CA ARG A 71 -8.19 -4.98 -1.93
C ARG A 71 -8.98 -6.25 -2.23
N GLU A 72 -10.22 -6.11 -2.67
CA GLU A 72 -11.08 -7.24 -3.04
C GLU A 72 -10.54 -7.98 -4.28
N ALA A 73 -10.11 -7.25 -5.31
CA ALA A 73 -9.52 -7.83 -6.51
C ALA A 73 -8.23 -8.59 -6.19
N PHE A 74 -7.33 -7.97 -5.41
CA PHE A 74 -6.09 -8.60 -4.98
C PHE A 74 -6.35 -9.84 -4.13
N ASN A 75 -7.25 -9.75 -3.15
CA ASN A 75 -7.62 -10.88 -2.31
C ASN A 75 -8.25 -12.03 -3.12
N LYS A 76 -9.09 -11.71 -4.10
CA LYS A 76 -9.69 -12.72 -4.99
C LYS A 76 -8.66 -13.46 -5.83
N VAL A 77 -7.60 -12.77 -6.28
CA VAL A 77 -6.53 -13.35 -7.10
C VAL A 77 -5.54 -14.14 -6.25
N THR A 78 -5.16 -13.60 -5.10
CA THR A 78 -4.01 -14.10 -4.33
C THR A 78 -4.40 -14.84 -3.07
N GLY A 79 -5.57 -14.57 -2.49
CA GLY A 79 -5.95 -14.97 -1.14
C GLY A 79 -5.26 -14.16 -0.03
N LEU A 80 -4.45 -13.16 -0.39
CA LEU A 80 -3.70 -12.31 0.54
C LEU A 80 -4.44 -11.00 0.80
N THR A 81 -4.03 -10.25 1.82
CA THR A 81 -4.64 -8.96 2.16
C THR A 81 -3.72 -7.83 1.74
N LEU A 82 -4.25 -6.86 0.98
CA LEU A 82 -3.52 -5.66 0.58
C LEU A 82 -3.86 -4.48 1.50
N PHE A 83 -2.87 -3.67 1.80
CA PHE A 83 -3.01 -2.37 2.44
C PHE A 83 -2.24 -1.32 1.65
N LEU A 84 -2.82 -0.14 1.52
CA LEU A 84 -2.18 1.03 0.94
C LEU A 84 -1.71 1.89 2.10
N ASN A 85 -0.44 2.23 2.10
CA ASN A 85 0.16 3.05 3.14
C ASN A 85 0.98 4.16 2.50
N TYR A 86 1.17 5.22 3.27
CA TYR A 86 2.04 6.32 2.94
C TYR A 86 3.02 6.55 4.09
N TYR A 87 4.19 7.07 3.78
CA TYR A 87 5.07 7.69 4.75
C TYR A 87 5.64 8.97 4.16
N ASP A 88 6.01 9.91 5.02
CA ASP A 88 6.69 11.12 4.61
C ASP A 88 8.22 10.90 4.69
N PRO A 89 8.94 10.83 3.54
CA PRO A 89 10.38 10.64 3.52
C PRO A 89 11.16 11.79 4.18
N GLU A 90 10.58 12.99 4.23
CA GLU A 90 11.19 14.18 4.83
C GLU A 90 10.94 14.26 6.35
N ALA A 91 9.81 13.72 6.83
CA ALA A 91 9.45 13.74 8.26
C ALA A 91 10.24 12.76 9.14
N GLY A 92 11.02 11.85 8.54
CA GLY A 92 11.97 10.99 9.26
C GLY A 92 11.51 9.56 9.51
N ASP A 93 10.37 9.14 8.96
CA ASP A 93 10.03 7.73 8.81
C ASP A 93 10.89 7.15 7.68
N ARG A 94 12.13 6.80 8.02
CA ARG A 94 13.11 6.32 7.06
C ARG A 94 12.88 4.84 6.81
N TYR A 95 12.17 4.54 5.72
CA TYR A 95 12.28 3.26 5.04
C TYR A 95 13.67 3.25 4.42
N ASP A 96 14.50 2.26 4.79
CA ASP A 96 15.91 2.26 4.35
C ASP A 96 16.07 2.05 2.83
N GLU A 97 14.98 1.74 2.11
CA GLU A 97 14.69 2.01 0.69
C GLU A 97 13.44 1.18 0.34
N LEU A 98 12.33 1.81 -0.08
CA LEU A 98 11.22 1.03 -0.65
C LEU A 98 11.63 0.48 -2.02
N PRO A 99 11.10 -0.70 -2.42
CA PRO A 99 11.55 -1.39 -3.64
C PRO A 99 11.42 -0.58 -4.94
N ASP A 100 10.62 0.48 -4.97
CA ASP A 100 10.24 1.18 -6.20
C ASP A 100 10.48 2.70 -6.21
N GLY A 101 11.25 3.25 -5.25
CA GLY A 101 11.55 4.70 -5.23
C GLY A 101 10.28 5.56 -5.20
N SER A 102 9.20 4.99 -4.67
CA SER A 102 7.93 5.62 -4.49
C SER A 102 8.08 6.72 -3.45
N ASP A 103 7.69 7.94 -3.83
CA ASP A 103 7.72 9.16 -3.01
C ASP A 103 6.77 9.03 -1.79
N GLY A 104 7.04 8.10 -0.87
CA GLY A 104 6.20 7.81 0.29
C GLY A 104 5.19 6.66 0.12
N LEU A 105 4.88 6.24 -1.10
CA LEU A 105 3.84 5.22 -1.35
C LEU A 105 4.33 3.78 -1.16
N TYR A 106 3.62 2.94 -0.40
CA TYR A 106 3.84 1.49 -0.46
C TYR A 106 2.58 0.67 -0.25
N PHE A 107 2.60 -0.53 -0.82
CA PHE A 107 1.55 -1.52 -0.64
C PHE A 107 2.05 -2.64 0.25
N SER A 108 1.54 -2.74 1.47
CA SER A 108 1.88 -3.87 2.34
C SER A 108 0.92 -5.04 2.14
N VAL A 109 1.45 -6.24 2.25
CA VAL A 109 0.71 -7.49 2.08
C VAL A 109 0.70 -8.25 3.40
N ASP A 110 -0.44 -8.81 3.78
CA ASP A 110 -0.55 -9.76 4.89
C ASP A 110 -0.97 -11.14 4.39
N GLY A 111 -0.51 -12.18 5.10
CA GLY A 111 -0.81 -13.59 4.81
C GLY A 111 0.30 -14.36 4.09
N VAL A 112 1.41 -13.71 3.73
CA VAL A 112 2.50 -14.26 2.90
C VAL A 112 3.21 -15.42 3.59
N TRP A 113 3.58 -15.22 4.85
CA TRP A 113 4.32 -16.22 5.64
C TRP A 113 3.43 -17.21 6.38
N GLN A 114 2.11 -17.14 6.17
CA GLN A 114 1.22 -18.19 6.64
C GLN A 114 1.48 -19.45 5.81
N ARG A 115 1.44 -20.64 6.43
CA ARG A 115 1.60 -21.94 5.73
C ARG A 115 0.36 -22.26 4.87
N THR A 116 0.02 -21.36 3.96
CA THR A 116 -1.07 -21.47 3.01
C THR A 116 -0.50 -21.67 1.61
N GLU A 117 -1.28 -22.29 0.72
CA GLU A 117 -0.90 -22.46 -0.69
C GLU A 117 -0.70 -21.11 -1.38
N SER A 118 -1.47 -20.09 -0.99
CA SER A 118 -1.35 -18.71 -1.46
C SER A 118 -0.01 -18.08 -1.12
N GLY A 119 0.43 -18.16 0.15
CA GLY A 119 1.70 -17.59 0.58
C GLY A 119 2.89 -18.15 -0.21
N GLU A 120 2.94 -19.47 -0.37
CA GLU A 120 4.02 -20.14 -1.12
C GLU A 120 4.01 -19.80 -2.62
N LYS A 121 2.82 -19.62 -3.21
CA LYS A 121 2.66 -19.32 -4.64
C LYS A 121 3.05 -17.88 -5.00
N PHE A 122 2.80 -16.92 -4.12
CA PHE A 122 2.97 -15.50 -4.43
C PHE A 122 4.19 -14.85 -3.77
N LYS A 123 4.97 -15.59 -2.95
CA LYS A 123 6.18 -15.08 -2.29
C LYS A 123 7.18 -14.39 -3.24
N ASP A 124 7.29 -14.85 -4.50
CA ASP A 124 8.25 -14.27 -5.46
C ASP A 124 7.79 -12.91 -6.03
N TYR A 125 6.55 -12.48 -5.75
CA TYR A 125 6.03 -11.17 -6.12
C TYR A 125 6.17 -10.14 -4.99
N ILE A 126 6.67 -10.57 -3.83
CA ILE A 126 6.59 -9.85 -2.57
C ILE A 126 8.00 -9.71 -2.00
N ASP A 127 8.38 -8.47 -1.70
CA ASP A 127 9.63 -8.13 -1.04
C ASP A 127 9.38 -7.88 0.45
N THR A 128 10.44 -7.86 1.27
CA THR A 128 10.34 -7.45 2.67
C THR A 128 10.95 -6.06 2.84
N GLY A 129 10.13 -5.09 3.23
CA GLY A 129 10.57 -3.76 3.64
C GLY A 129 10.81 -3.68 5.14
N THR A 130 11.88 -3.01 5.56
CA THR A 130 12.19 -2.75 6.98
C THR A 130 12.43 -1.26 7.20
N TRP A 131 11.95 -0.73 8.32
CA TRP A 131 12.13 0.68 8.69
C TRP A 131 12.21 0.87 10.19
N THR A 132 12.55 2.08 10.64
CA THR A 132 12.56 2.43 12.05
C THR A 132 11.61 3.59 12.31
N VAL A 133 10.67 3.41 13.23
CA VAL A 133 9.80 4.49 13.72
C VAL A 133 10.42 5.11 14.96
N PHE A 134 10.50 6.44 15.00
CA PHE A 134 10.90 7.19 16.20
C PHE A 134 9.65 7.66 16.94
N GLY A 135 9.51 7.31 18.22
CA GLY A 135 8.46 7.79 19.14
C GLY A 135 9.03 8.26 20.46
#